data_AF-B7XDE0-F1
#
_entry.id   AF-B7XDE0-F1
#
_cell.length_a   1.000
_cell.length_b   1.000
_cell.length_c   1.000
_cell.angle_alpha   90.00
_cell.angle_beta   90.00
_cell.angle_gamma   90.00
#
_symmetry.space_group_name_H-M   'P 1'
#
loop_
_entity.id
_entity.type
_entity.pdbx_description
1 polymer ?
#
loop_
_entity_poly.entity_id
_entity_poly.type
_entity_poly.pdbx_seq_one_letter_code
_entity_poly.pdbx_strand_id
1 'polypeptide(L)'
;IQQAFEQPGELNIDGVNAQQARRFLDRVVGFMVSPLLWKKVARGLSAGRVQSVAVKLIVEREHEINAFDPEEFWDIHADTLTVGKDALRLMVAQQAGKSFRPENKVDTMAAHALLEKAAYEVIEREDRPTSSKPSAPYITSTLQQAASTRLGYGVKRTMGLAQRLYEAGYITYMRTDSTNLSKEAVEAAREFIGNEYGNEY
;
A
#
# COMPACT_ATOMS: atom_id res chain seq x y z
N ILE A 1 11.40 28.90 -13.20
CA ILE A 1 11.16 29.23 -14.63
C ILE A 1 12.36 29.92 -15.25
N GLN A 2 12.84 31.04 -14.70
CA GLN A 2 13.99 31.77 -15.24
C GLN A 2 15.22 30.88 -15.52
N GLN A 3 15.66 30.07 -14.56
CA GLN A 3 16.78 29.13 -14.74
C GLN A 3 16.60 28.17 -15.94
N ALA A 4 15.37 27.74 -16.24
CA ALA A 4 15.10 26.85 -17.36
C ALA A 4 15.21 27.54 -18.73
N PHE A 5 15.02 28.87 -18.77
CA PHE A 5 15.21 29.67 -19.98
C PHE A 5 16.65 30.18 -20.14
N GLU A 6 17.41 30.28 -19.04
CA GLU A 6 18.85 30.60 -19.06
C GLU A 6 19.68 29.48 -19.68
N GLN A 7 19.29 28.23 -19.48
CA GLN A 7 19.93 27.04 -20.05
C GLN A 7 18.89 26.17 -20.79
N PRO A 8 18.48 26.57 -22.00
CA PRO A 8 17.53 25.77 -22.78
C PRO A 8 18.18 24.44 -23.15
N GLY A 9 17.49 23.34 -22.83
CA GLY A 9 17.88 22.02 -23.32
C GLY A 9 17.57 21.85 -24.80
N GLU A 10 18.26 20.91 -25.44
CA GLU A 10 17.91 20.47 -26.80
C GLU A 10 16.80 19.41 -26.79
N LEU A 11 16.12 19.26 -27.91
CA LEU A 11 15.12 18.21 -28.07
C LEU A 11 15.78 16.83 -27.97
N ASN A 12 15.42 16.08 -26.93
CA ASN A 12 15.90 14.71 -26.76
C ASN A 12 15.18 13.75 -27.72
N ILE A 13 15.86 13.41 -28.82
CA ILE A 13 15.34 12.49 -29.85
C ILE A 13 15.13 11.06 -29.33
N ASP A 14 15.95 10.58 -28.39
CA ASP A 14 15.75 9.26 -27.80
C ASP A 14 14.44 9.20 -27.00
N GLY A 15 14.10 10.28 -26.29
CA GLY A 15 12.81 10.42 -25.60
C GLY A 15 11.62 10.40 -26.57
N VAL A 16 11.76 11.07 -27.72
CA VAL A 16 10.75 11.03 -28.79
C VAL A 16 10.61 9.62 -29.37
N ASN A 17 11.74 8.97 -29.69
CA ASN A 17 11.76 7.63 -30.27
C ASN A 17 11.18 6.59 -29.31
N ALA A 18 11.49 6.67 -28.01
CA ALA A 18 10.91 5.81 -26.99
C ALA A 18 9.38 5.95 -26.92
N GLN A 19 8.87 7.19 -26.99
CA GLN A 19 7.43 7.46 -27.01
C GLN A 19 6.77 6.88 -28.27
N GLN A 20 7.38 7.03 -29.44
CA GLN A 20 6.86 6.52 -30.71
C GLN A 20 6.88 4.98 -30.75
N ALA A 21 7.97 4.35 -30.28
CA ALA A 21 8.07 2.90 -30.18
C ALA A 21 6.94 2.33 -29.31
N ARG A 22 6.67 2.92 -28.13
CA ARG A 22 5.53 2.53 -27.29
C ARG A 22 4.19 2.65 -28.04
N ARG A 23 3.96 3.78 -28.72
CA ARG A 23 2.74 4.01 -29.50
C ARG A 23 2.56 2.93 -30.58
N PHE A 24 3.63 2.54 -31.27
CA PHE A 24 3.56 1.48 -32.28
C PHE A 24 3.30 0.11 -31.66
N LEU A 25 3.98 -0.25 -30.58
CA LEU A 25 3.73 -1.53 -29.88
C LEU A 25 2.27 -1.66 -29.42
N ASP A 26 1.73 -0.62 -28.79
CA ASP A 26 0.35 -0.62 -28.32
C ASP A 26 -0.65 -0.71 -29.50
N ARG A 27 -0.32 -0.09 -30.65
CA ARG A 27 -1.12 -0.22 -31.88
C ARG A 27 -1.07 -1.62 -32.48
N VAL A 28 0.10 -2.24 -32.54
CA VAL A 28 0.26 -3.61 -33.08
C VAL A 28 -0.58 -4.60 -32.28
N VAL A 29 -0.48 -4.57 -30.94
CA VAL A 29 -1.29 -5.44 -30.09
C VAL A 29 -2.78 -5.18 -30.26
N GLY A 30 -3.19 -3.90 -30.25
CA GLY A 30 -4.60 -3.54 -30.42
C GLY A 30 -5.19 -4.03 -31.75
N PHE A 31 -4.49 -3.83 -32.87
CA PHE A 31 -4.98 -4.16 -34.21
C PHE A 31 -4.87 -5.66 -34.53
N MET A 32 -3.85 -6.35 -34.04
CA MET A 32 -3.64 -7.77 -34.37
C MET A 32 -4.41 -8.71 -33.43
N VAL A 33 -4.52 -8.36 -32.14
CA VAL A 33 -5.10 -9.29 -31.14
C VAL A 33 -6.60 -9.06 -30.97
N SER A 34 -7.12 -7.84 -31.09
CA SER A 34 -8.56 -7.59 -30.92
C SER A 34 -9.45 -8.38 -31.91
N PRO A 35 -9.12 -8.51 -33.21
CA PRO A 35 -9.90 -9.34 -34.13
C PRO A 35 -9.98 -10.81 -33.72
N LEU A 36 -8.91 -11.33 -33.10
CA LEU A 36 -8.91 -12.70 -32.56
C LEU A 36 -9.87 -12.81 -31.37
N LEU A 37 -9.88 -11.83 -30.46
CA LEU A 37 -10.84 -11.80 -29.35
C LEU A 37 -12.29 -11.73 -29.84
N TRP A 38 -12.57 -11.00 -30.92
CA TRP A 38 -13.91 -10.94 -31.51
C TRP A 38 -14.38 -12.29 -32.05
N LYS A 39 -13.46 -13.05 -32.65
CA LYS A 39 -13.74 -14.38 -33.21
C LYS A 39 -13.88 -15.46 -32.12
N LYS A 40 -13.15 -15.33 -31.01
CA LYS A 40 -13.00 -16.39 -30.00
C LYS A 40 -13.76 -16.15 -28.69
N VAL A 41 -14.06 -14.91 -28.34
CA VAL A 41 -14.66 -14.55 -27.05
C VAL A 41 -15.95 -13.74 -27.27
N ALA A 42 -15.85 -12.48 -27.68
CA ALA A 42 -17.00 -11.62 -27.94
C ALA A 42 -16.64 -10.43 -28.83
N ARG A 43 -17.57 -10.02 -29.70
CA ARG A 43 -17.42 -8.81 -30.54
C ARG A 43 -17.32 -7.56 -29.65
N GLY A 44 -16.49 -6.59 -30.06
CA GLY A 44 -16.32 -5.32 -29.36
C GLY A 44 -15.27 -5.32 -28.24
N LEU A 45 -14.67 -6.46 -27.92
CA LEU A 45 -13.55 -6.53 -26.97
C LEU A 45 -12.29 -5.86 -27.53
N SER A 46 -11.49 -5.26 -26.66
CA SER A 46 -10.19 -4.68 -27.03
C SER A 46 -9.05 -5.42 -26.33
N ALA A 47 -7.98 -5.68 -27.08
CA ALA A 47 -6.73 -6.18 -26.53
C ALA A 47 -5.81 -5.00 -26.21
N GLY A 48 -5.23 -5.00 -25.01
CA GLY A 48 -4.27 -4.00 -24.58
C GLY A 48 -3.09 -4.65 -23.90
N ARG A 49 -1.87 -4.39 -24.41
CA ARG A 49 -0.63 -5.05 -23.95
C ARG A 49 -0.45 -5.01 -22.43
N VAL A 50 -0.69 -3.85 -21.82
CA VAL A 50 -0.57 -3.67 -20.36
C VAL A 50 -1.89 -3.92 -19.64
N GLN A 51 -3.03 -3.58 -20.27
CA GLN A 51 -4.36 -3.76 -19.68
C GLN A 51 -4.68 -5.23 -19.43
N SER A 52 -4.36 -6.11 -20.38
CA SER A 52 -4.61 -7.56 -20.23
C SER A 52 -3.79 -8.17 -19.09
N VAL A 53 -2.57 -7.68 -18.83
CA VAL A 53 -1.76 -8.12 -17.68
C VAL A 53 -2.38 -7.62 -16.36
N ALA A 54 -2.86 -6.38 -16.31
CA ALA A 54 -3.56 -5.86 -15.14
C ALA A 54 -4.85 -6.64 -14.83
N VAL A 55 -5.64 -6.96 -15.86
CA VAL A 55 -6.83 -7.82 -15.73
C VAL A 55 -6.42 -9.22 -15.24
N LYS A 56 -5.33 -9.78 -15.77
CA LYS A 56 -4.81 -11.08 -15.33
C LYS A 56 -4.52 -11.10 -13.82
N LEU A 57 -3.86 -10.08 -13.27
CA LEU A 57 -3.57 -10.02 -11.83
C LEU A 57 -4.85 -10.06 -10.97
N ILE A 58 -5.92 -9.38 -11.42
CA ILE A 58 -7.21 -9.38 -10.72
C ILE A 58 -7.86 -10.76 -10.83
N VAL A 59 -7.86 -11.37 -12.01
CA VAL A 59 -8.42 -12.72 -12.24
C VAL A 59 -7.68 -13.78 -11.42
N GLU A 60 -6.35 -13.71 -11.34
CA GLU A 60 -5.55 -14.64 -10.53
C GLU A 60 -5.90 -14.52 -9.04
N ARG A 61 -6.03 -13.29 -8.51
CA ARG A 61 -6.51 -13.08 -7.13
C ARG A 61 -7.92 -13.62 -6.93
N GLU A 62 -8.82 -13.42 -7.89
CA GLU A 62 -10.19 -13.91 -7.80
C GLU A 62 -10.23 -15.45 -7.80
N HIS A 63 -9.36 -16.10 -8.57
CA HIS A 63 -9.21 -17.56 -8.52
C HIS A 63 -8.66 -18.04 -7.18
N GLU A 64 -7.68 -17.34 -6.60
CA GLU A 64 -7.18 -17.63 -5.25
C GLU A 64 -8.31 -17.55 -4.21
N ILE A 65 -9.15 -16.51 -4.28
CA ILE A 65 -10.30 -16.34 -3.38
C ILE A 65 -11.33 -17.46 -3.57
N ASN A 66 -11.65 -17.82 -4.80
CA ASN A 66 -12.63 -18.88 -5.09
C ASN A 66 -12.13 -20.29 -4.74
N ALA A 67 -10.82 -20.52 -4.79
CA ALA A 67 -10.19 -21.79 -4.41
C ALA A 67 -9.89 -21.88 -2.91
N PHE A 68 -10.08 -20.78 -2.16
CA PHE A 68 -9.84 -20.75 -0.72
C PHE A 68 -10.94 -21.53 0.02
N ASP A 69 -10.55 -22.59 0.72
CA ASP A 69 -11.42 -23.34 1.62
C ASP A 69 -11.17 -22.85 3.07
N PRO A 70 -12.11 -22.11 3.69
CA PRO A 70 -11.92 -21.56 5.03
C PRO A 70 -11.81 -22.66 6.10
N GLU A 71 -10.74 -22.64 6.88
CA GLU A 71 -10.57 -23.53 8.03
C GLU A 71 -11.01 -22.85 9.33
N GLU A 72 -11.80 -23.56 10.13
CA GLU A 72 -12.18 -23.12 11.48
C GLU A 72 -10.96 -23.12 12.40
N PHE A 73 -10.76 -22.02 13.14
CA PHE A 73 -9.84 -21.96 14.26
C PHE A 73 -10.36 -20.98 15.30
N TRP A 74 -9.91 -21.14 16.54
CA TRP A 74 -10.34 -20.32 17.66
C TRP A 74 -9.15 -19.78 18.44
N ASP A 75 -9.34 -18.59 18.99
CA ASP A 75 -8.45 -17.98 19.98
C ASP A 75 -9.18 -17.86 21.33
N ILE A 76 -8.45 -17.95 22.43
CA ILE A 76 -8.97 -17.63 23.76
C ILE A 76 -8.30 -16.35 24.26
N HIS A 77 -9.13 -15.44 24.74
CA HIS A 77 -8.69 -14.22 25.41
C HIS A 77 -9.08 -14.27 26.89
N ALA A 78 -8.18 -13.80 27.75
CA ALA A 78 -8.42 -13.65 29.17
C ALA A 78 -8.36 -12.17 29.54
N ASP A 79 -9.44 -11.64 30.11
CA ASP A 79 -9.47 -10.30 30.67
C ASP A 79 -9.00 -10.38 32.13
N THR A 80 -7.82 -9.82 32.41
CA THR A 80 -7.16 -9.88 33.73
C THR A 80 -7.00 -8.50 34.34
N LEU A 81 -6.71 -8.46 35.63
CA LEU A 81 -6.33 -7.24 36.34
C LEU A 81 -4.88 -7.36 36.82
N THR A 82 -4.09 -6.30 36.64
CA THR A 82 -2.78 -6.20 37.27
C THR A 82 -2.92 -6.11 38.80
N VAL A 83 -1.80 -6.22 39.52
CA VAL A 83 -1.77 -5.94 40.97
C VAL A 83 -2.28 -4.53 41.28
N GLY A 84 -2.07 -3.57 40.38
CA GLY A 84 -2.58 -2.19 40.44
C GLY A 84 -4.06 -2.04 40.10
N LYS A 85 -4.75 -3.12 39.74
CA LYS A 85 -6.14 -3.15 39.21
C LYS A 85 -6.31 -2.51 37.83
N ASP A 86 -5.25 -2.44 37.04
CA ASP A 86 -5.34 -2.03 35.64
C ASP A 86 -5.82 -3.20 34.78
N ALA A 87 -6.70 -2.94 33.81
CA ALA A 87 -7.17 -3.97 32.90
C ALA A 87 -6.06 -4.39 31.92
N LEU A 88 -5.85 -5.71 31.81
CA LEU A 88 -4.90 -6.31 30.88
C LEU A 88 -5.55 -7.50 30.18
N ARG A 89 -5.77 -7.36 28.86
CA ARG A 89 -6.29 -8.45 28.03
C ARG A 89 -5.13 -9.26 27.47
N LEU A 90 -5.17 -10.57 27.71
CA LEU A 90 -4.17 -11.53 27.26
C LEU A 90 -4.79 -12.46 26.22
N MET A 91 -4.00 -12.88 25.23
CA MET A 91 -4.38 -13.93 24.28
C MET A 91 -3.53 -15.17 24.58
N VAL A 92 -4.15 -16.35 24.58
CA VAL A 92 -3.40 -17.59 24.79
C VAL A 92 -2.55 -17.88 23.56
N ALA A 93 -1.23 -17.77 23.72
CA ALA A 93 -0.29 -18.01 22.63
C ALA A 93 0.08 -19.50 22.49
N GLN A 94 0.20 -20.22 23.61
CA GLN A 94 0.68 -21.60 23.63
C GLN A 94 0.00 -22.46 24.70
N GLN A 95 -0.11 -23.75 24.44
CA GLN A 95 -0.48 -24.79 25.40
C GLN A 95 0.50 -25.95 25.30
N ALA A 96 1.11 -26.34 26.43
CA ALA A 96 2.10 -27.42 26.50
C ALA A 96 3.27 -27.26 25.48
N GLY A 97 3.76 -26.02 25.29
CA GLY A 97 4.88 -25.70 24.40
C GLY A 97 4.54 -25.70 22.91
N LYS A 98 3.27 -25.84 22.52
CA LYS A 98 2.79 -25.74 21.14
C LYS A 98 1.94 -24.50 20.95
N SER A 99 1.95 -23.93 19.75
CA SER A 99 1.06 -22.82 19.38
C SER A 99 -0.39 -23.21 19.66
N PHE A 100 -1.10 -22.36 20.39
CA PHE A 100 -2.51 -22.57 20.67
C PHE A 100 -3.33 -22.15 19.45
N ARG A 101 -3.93 -23.12 18.77
CA ARG A 101 -4.83 -22.91 17.62
C ARG A 101 -5.82 -24.08 17.52
N PRO A 102 -6.77 -24.21 18.46
CA PRO A 102 -7.82 -25.22 18.38
C PRO A 102 -8.69 -25.01 17.13
N GLU A 103 -9.07 -26.12 16.49
CA GLU A 103 -9.79 -26.13 15.21
C GLU A 103 -11.31 -26.25 15.39
N ASN A 104 -11.78 -26.37 16.63
CA ASN A 104 -13.19 -26.55 16.93
C ASN A 104 -13.57 -26.04 18.33
N LYS A 105 -14.88 -25.89 18.55
CA LYS A 105 -15.45 -25.44 19.83
C LYS A 105 -15.15 -26.38 21.01
N VAL A 106 -15.12 -27.69 20.80
CA VAL A 106 -14.97 -28.67 21.90
C VAL A 106 -13.60 -28.51 22.55
N ASP A 107 -12.55 -28.49 21.74
CA ASP A 107 -11.16 -28.32 22.21
C ASP A 107 -10.97 -26.94 22.85
N THR A 108 -11.56 -25.91 22.25
CA THR A 108 -11.54 -24.54 22.78
C THR A 108 -12.20 -24.46 24.16
N MET A 109 -13.39 -25.06 24.33
CA MET A 109 -14.10 -25.05 25.62
C MET A 109 -13.40 -25.90 26.69
N ALA A 110 -12.73 -26.98 26.29
CA ALA A 110 -11.90 -27.76 27.21
C ALA A 110 -10.72 -26.92 27.73
N ALA A 111 -10.01 -26.20 26.86
CA ALA A 111 -8.95 -25.28 27.26
C ALA A 111 -9.48 -24.12 28.11
N HIS A 112 -10.63 -23.53 27.74
CA HIS A 112 -11.30 -22.49 28.52
C HIS A 112 -11.58 -22.93 29.96
N ALA A 113 -12.15 -24.13 30.16
CA ALA A 113 -12.48 -24.63 31.49
C ALA A 113 -11.24 -24.83 32.39
N LEU A 114 -10.07 -25.08 31.80
CA LEU A 114 -8.80 -25.11 32.53
C LEU A 114 -8.34 -23.70 32.91
N LEU A 115 -8.43 -22.76 31.96
CA LEU A 115 -8.00 -21.37 32.11
C LEU A 115 -8.87 -20.55 33.08
N GLU A 116 -10.17 -20.87 33.19
CA GLU A 116 -11.10 -20.22 34.12
C GLU A 116 -10.72 -20.48 35.59
N LYS A 117 -10.08 -21.63 35.85
CA LYS A 117 -9.63 -22.04 37.18
C LYS A 117 -8.15 -21.75 37.41
N ALA A 118 -7.44 -21.29 36.39
CA ALA A 118 -6.01 -21.05 36.45
C ALA A 118 -5.69 -19.74 37.18
N ALA A 119 -4.56 -19.73 37.89
CA ALA A 119 -3.92 -18.51 38.33
C ALA A 119 -2.99 -18.02 37.21
N TYR A 120 -3.00 -16.72 36.95
CA TYR A 120 -2.16 -16.09 35.94
C TYR A 120 -0.98 -15.41 36.64
N GLU A 121 0.22 -15.65 36.13
CA GLU A 121 1.43 -14.97 36.56
C GLU A 121 2.20 -14.45 35.35
N VAL A 122 2.93 -13.35 35.55
CA VAL A 122 3.80 -12.80 34.50
C VAL A 122 5.11 -13.57 34.51
N ILE A 123 5.33 -14.37 33.49
CA ILE A 123 6.56 -15.18 33.34
C ILE A 123 7.74 -14.37 32.80
N GLU A 124 7.45 -13.36 31.99
CA GLU A 124 8.45 -12.53 31.32
C GLU A 124 7.85 -11.16 31.01
N ARG A 125 8.65 -10.11 31.20
CA ARG A 125 8.36 -8.76 30.74
C ARG A 125 9.58 -8.26 30.01
N GLU A 126 9.39 -7.87 28.77
CA GLU A 126 10.43 -7.29 27.95
C GLU A 126 10.05 -5.88 27.51
N ASP A 127 10.87 -4.91 27.91
CA ASP A 127 10.74 -3.51 27.49
C ASP A 127 11.84 -3.21 26.46
N ARG A 128 11.43 -3.06 25.19
CA ARG A 128 12.35 -2.69 24.09
C ARG A 128 11.99 -1.33 23.51
N PRO A 129 12.93 -0.37 23.44
CA PRO A 129 12.69 0.86 22.72
C PRO A 129 12.54 0.54 21.22
N THR A 130 11.47 1.05 20.62
CA THR A 130 11.23 0.94 19.18
C THR A 130 11.18 2.33 18.55
N SER A 131 11.57 2.41 17.28
CA SER A 131 11.53 3.66 16.52
C SER A 131 10.93 3.41 15.14
N SER A 132 10.07 4.32 14.68
CA SER A 132 9.55 4.31 13.31
C SER A 132 10.16 5.47 12.52
N LYS A 133 10.56 5.21 11.28
CA LYS A 133 11.09 6.24 10.38
C LYS A 133 9.94 6.83 9.55
N PRO A 134 9.97 8.13 9.24
CA PRO A 134 8.99 8.73 8.35
C PRO A 134 9.10 8.13 6.95
N SER A 135 7.95 8.07 6.25
CA SER A 135 7.91 7.66 4.85
C SER A 135 8.66 8.64 3.95
N ALA A 136 9.17 8.15 2.82
CA ALA A 136 9.76 9.00 1.80
C ALA A 136 8.73 10.00 1.22
N PRO A 137 9.19 11.10 0.61
CA PRO A 137 8.34 12.02 -0.15
C PRO A 137 7.55 11.29 -1.24
N TYR A 138 6.40 11.86 -1.61
CA TYR A 138 5.53 11.22 -2.58
C TYR A 138 6.13 11.15 -3.98
N ILE A 139 6.12 9.94 -4.54
CA ILE A 139 6.16 9.68 -5.99
C ILE A 139 4.74 9.45 -6.52
N THR A 140 4.56 9.35 -7.84
CA THR A 140 3.24 9.18 -8.46
C THR A 140 2.45 8.00 -7.88
N SER A 141 3.09 6.83 -7.70
CA SER A 141 2.43 5.63 -7.20
C SER A 141 2.01 5.78 -5.73
N THR A 142 2.90 6.28 -4.87
CA THR A 142 2.62 6.49 -3.44
C THR A 142 1.59 7.59 -3.20
N LEU A 143 1.57 8.64 -4.03
CA LEU A 143 0.54 9.68 -3.98
C LEU A 143 -0.84 9.09 -4.30
N GLN A 144 -0.93 8.28 -5.37
CA GLN A 144 -2.17 7.62 -5.77
C GLN A 144 -2.67 6.66 -4.70
N GLN A 145 -1.79 5.85 -4.11
CA GLN A 145 -2.13 4.93 -3.02
C GLN A 145 -2.61 5.70 -1.79
N ALA A 146 -1.85 6.70 -1.32
CA ALA A 146 -2.22 7.48 -0.15
C ALA A 146 -3.52 8.24 -0.33
N ALA A 147 -3.76 8.85 -1.50
CA ALA A 147 -5.02 9.53 -1.81
C ALA A 147 -6.20 8.55 -1.86
N SER A 148 -6.00 7.32 -2.35
CA SER A 148 -7.06 6.30 -2.35
C SER A 148 -7.38 5.83 -0.94
N THR A 149 -6.36 5.47 -0.15
CA THR A 149 -6.56 4.91 1.20
C THR A 149 -7.04 5.96 2.20
N ARG A 150 -6.52 7.19 2.14
CA ARG A 150 -6.80 8.23 3.13
C ARG A 150 -7.96 9.14 2.75
N LEU A 151 -8.17 9.39 1.45
CA LEU A 151 -9.17 10.36 0.96
C LEU A 151 -10.27 9.71 0.10
N GLY A 152 -10.19 8.40 -0.18
CA GLY A 152 -11.16 7.72 -1.04
C GLY A 152 -11.12 8.16 -2.51
N TYR A 153 -10.03 8.78 -2.97
CA TYR A 153 -9.93 9.28 -4.34
C TYR A 153 -9.44 8.19 -5.29
N GLY A 154 -10.21 7.91 -6.34
CA GLY A 154 -9.74 7.10 -7.44
C GLY A 154 -8.58 7.76 -8.20
N VAL A 155 -7.70 6.94 -8.80
CA VAL A 155 -6.47 7.38 -9.49
C VAL A 155 -6.71 8.52 -10.48
N LYS A 156 -7.77 8.44 -11.28
CA LYS A 156 -8.13 9.48 -12.26
C LYS A 156 -8.40 10.84 -11.60
N ARG A 157 -9.12 10.85 -10.48
CA ARG A 157 -9.43 12.07 -9.72
C ARG A 157 -8.15 12.66 -9.13
N THR A 158 -7.32 11.83 -8.50
CA THR A 158 -6.03 12.24 -7.91
C THR A 158 -5.14 12.90 -8.95
N MET A 159 -4.94 12.25 -10.11
CA MET A 159 -4.08 12.82 -11.15
C MET A 159 -4.66 14.08 -11.80
N GLY A 160 -5.99 14.19 -11.95
CA GLY A 160 -6.63 15.41 -12.44
C GLY A 160 -6.55 16.59 -11.47
N LEU A 161 -6.52 16.33 -10.16
CA LEU A 161 -6.28 17.37 -9.14
C LEU A 161 -4.81 17.77 -9.12
N ALA A 162 -3.90 16.79 -9.09
CA ALA A 162 -2.46 17.04 -9.09
C ALA A 162 -2.00 17.83 -10.32
N GLN A 163 -2.57 17.55 -11.50
CA GLN A 163 -2.32 18.34 -12.71
C GLN A 163 -2.67 19.83 -12.50
N ARG A 164 -3.86 20.12 -11.94
CA ARG A 164 -4.29 21.50 -11.67
C ARG A 164 -3.41 22.19 -10.62
N LEU A 165 -2.99 21.46 -9.60
CA LEU A 165 -2.08 21.99 -8.58
C LEU A 165 -0.70 22.32 -9.18
N TYR A 166 -0.17 21.47 -10.05
CA TYR A 166 1.09 21.70 -10.75
C TYR A 166 1.00 22.91 -11.69
N GLU A 167 -0.05 22.99 -12.52
CA GLU A 167 -0.27 24.10 -13.46
C GLU A 167 -0.49 25.44 -12.75
N ALA A 168 -1.09 25.42 -11.55
CA ALA A 168 -1.26 26.60 -10.72
C ALA A 168 -0.03 26.94 -9.86
N GLY A 169 1.05 26.14 -9.93
CA GLY A 169 2.32 26.41 -9.24
C GLY A 169 2.37 26.00 -7.76
N TYR A 170 1.44 25.17 -7.29
CA TYR A 170 1.39 24.74 -5.88
C TYR A 170 2.28 23.54 -5.55
N ILE A 171 2.59 22.69 -6.54
CA ILE A 171 3.38 21.46 -6.35
C ILE A 171 4.39 21.27 -7.49
N THR A 172 5.36 20.40 -7.27
CA THR A 172 6.28 19.91 -8.31
C THR A 172 5.59 18.93 -9.27
N TYR A 173 6.30 18.50 -10.32
CA TYR A 173 5.74 17.65 -11.36
C TYR A 173 5.28 16.28 -10.81
N MET A 174 3.98 16.00 -10.92
CA MET A 174 3.31 14.85 -10.30
C MET A 174 3.51 13.50 -11.00
N ARG A 175 4.19 13.47 -12.16
CA ARG A 175 4.54 12.23 -12.88
C ARG A 175 6.04 11.95 -12.71
N THR A 176 6.40 11.44 -11.54
CA THR A 176 7.77 11.19 -11.09
C THR A 176 7.86 9.87 -10.34
N ASP A 177 8.99 9.19 -10.48
CA ASP A 177 9.42 8.03 -9.70
C ASP A 177 10.55 8.39 -8.71
N SER A 178 10.96 9.66 -8.66
CA SER A 178 12.03 10.15 -7.78
C SER A 178 11.49 10.66 -6.45
N THR A 179 12.08 10.17 -5.36
CA THR A 179 11.87 10.67 -3.99
C THR A 179 12.83 11.80 -3.63
N ASN A 180 13.66 12.26 -4.57
CA ASN A 180 14.65 13.30 -4.33
C ASN A 180 14.02 14.66 -4.03
N LEU A 181 14.59 15.39 -3.08
CA LEU A 181 14.23 16.76 -2.77
C LEU A 181 15.40 17.69 -3.09
N SER A 182 15.10 18.90 -3.59
CA SER A 182 16.12 19.94 -3.72
C SER A 182 16.57 20.42 -2.34
N LYS A 183 17.77 20.99 -2.25
CA LYS A 183 18.28 21.58 -0.99
C LYS A 183 17.30 22.61 -0.42
N GLU A 184 16.80 23.50 -1.28
CA GLU A 184 15.81 24.51 -0.95
C GLU A 184 14.53 23.89 -0.34
N ALA A 185 14.03 22.80 -0.91
CA ALA A 185 12.83 22.12 -0.38
C ALA A 185 13.09 21.45 0.98
N VAL A 186 14.29 20.89 1.19
CA VAL A 186 14.68 20.29 2.48
C VAL A 186 14.83 21.36 3.55
N GLU A 187 15.47 22.49 3.23
CA GLU A 187 15.66 23.61 4.14
C GLU A 187 14.32 24.23 4.54
N ALA A 188 13.45 24.53 3.57
CA ALA A 188 12.11 25.06 3.83
C ALA A 188 11.26 24.11 4.69
N ALA A 189 11.32 22.79 4.43
CA ALA A 189 10.60 21.81 5.24
C ALA A 189 11.13 21.76 6.68
N ARG A 190 12.46 21.82 6.89
CA ARG A 190 13.07 21.83 8.22
C ARG A 190 12.74 23.10 9.00
N GLU A 191 12.78 24.25 8.34
CA GLU A 191 12.41 25.52 8.95
C GLU A 191 10.94 25.50 9.41
N PHE A 192 10.03 25.01 8.54
CA PHE A 192 8.63 24.86 8.91
C PHE A 192 8.45 23.93 10.12
N ILE A 193 9.13 22.78 10.14
CA ILE A 193 9.05 21.83 11.26
C ILE A 193 9.55 22.47 12.57
N GLY A 194 10.70 23.15 12.52
CA GLY A 194 11.27 23.82 13.70
C GLY A 194 10.36 24.92 14.25
N ASN A 195 9.67 25.66 13.37
CA ASN A 195 8.77 26.74 13.76
C ASN A 195 7.41 26.24 14.30
N GLU A 196 6.81 25.23 13.66
CA GLU A 196 5.44 24.79 13.99
C GLU A 196 5.40 23.67 15.04
N TYR A 197 6.41 22.80 15.07
CA TYR A 197 6.46 21.64 15.97
C TYR A 197 7.60 21.70 16.99
N GLY A 198 8.64 22.50 16.73
CA GLY A 198 9.80 22.67 17.60
C GLY A 198 10.99 21.80 17.20
N ASN A 199 12.16 22.13 17.74
CA ASN A 199 13.46 21.53 17.35
C ASN A 199 13.62 20.04 17.73
N GLU A 200 12.73 19.49 18.54
CA GLU A 200 12.74 18.06 18.91
C GLU A 200 12.08 17.15 17.85
N TYR A 201 11.44 17.74 16.83
CA TYR A 201 10.71 17.05 15.76
C TYR A 201 11.41 17.10 14.40
#